data_AF-A0A2P2M163-F1
#
_entry.id   AF-A0A2P2M163-F1
#
_cell.length_a   1.000
_cell.length_b   1.000
_cell.length_c   1.000
_cell.angle_alpha   90.00
_cell.angle_beta   90.00
_cell.angle_gamma   90.00
#
_symmetry.space_group_name_H-M   'P 1'
#
loop_
_entity.id
_entity.type
_entity.pdbx_description
1 polymer ?
#
loop_
_entity_poly.entity_id
_entity_poly.type
_entity_poly.pdbx_seq_one_letter_code
_entity_poly.pdbx_strand_id
1 'polypeptide(L)'
;MNFFLSLINLILAFGDAGATNKPQELDDAVLRRLVKRIYVPLPNKDVRRLLFKHKLKGQAFSLPSGDLERLVRETEGYSGSDLQALCEEAAMMPIRELGANILTVRANQVRPLKYEDFQKAMTVIRPSLSRSKWEELELWNEEFGSN
;
A
#
# COMPACT_ATOMS: atom_id res chain seq x y z
N MET A 1 9.07 13.51 3.07
CA MET A 1 8.69 12.65 1.92
C MET A 1 8.02 11.33 2.32
N ASN A 2 7.72 11.08 3.61
CA ASN A 2 7.07 9.83 4.07
C ASN A 2 5.54 9.92 4.21
N PHE A 3 4.95 11.11 4.09
CA PHE A 3 3.51 11.31 4.37
C PHE A 3 2.61 10.77 3.24
N PHE A 4 3.02 10.95 1.99
CA PHE A 4 2.21 10.61 0.80
C PHE A 4 2.09 9.11 0.52
N LEU A 5 2.99 8.29 1.07
CA LEU A 5 2.98 6.84 0.81
C LEU A 5 2.06 6.05 1.76
N SER A 6 1.52 6.70 2.81
CA SER A 6 0.62 6.05 3.77
C SER A 6 -0.87 6.37 3.55
N LEU A 7 -1.18 7.27 2.61
CA LEU A 7 -2.53 7.75 2.41
C LEU A 7 -3.24 6.85 1.40
N ILE A 8 -4.26 6.14 1.89
CA ILE A 8 -5.24 5.41 1.11
C ILE A 8 -5.90 6.40 0.15
N ASN A 9 -5.74 6.19 -1.16
CA ASN A 9 -6.57 6.73 -2.27
C ASN A 9 -7.19 8.10 -1.98
N LEU A 10 -6.33 9.10 -1.93
CA LEU A 10 -6.65 10.40 -1.37
C LEU A 10 -6.77 11.45 -2.47
N ILE A 11 -7.81 12.27 -2.40
CA ILE A 11 -7.87 13.51 -3.15
C ILE A 11 -7.29 14.62 -2.28
N LEU A 12 -6.20 15.21 -2.76
CA LEU A 12 -5.51 16.30 -2.09
C LEU A 12 -5.92 17.63 -2.69
N ALA A 13 -6.35 18.56 -1.85
CA ALA A 13 -6.69 19.90 -2.27
C ALA A 13 -5.64 20.92 -1.82
N PHE A 14 -5.12 21.72 -2.77
CA PHE A 14 -4.03 22.67 -2.50
C PHE A 14 -4.55 24.11 -2.36
N GLY A 15 -4.37 24.64 -1.15
CA GLY A 15 -4.63 26.01 -0.67
C GLY A 15 -4.38 26.03 0.84
N ASP A 16 -5.14 25.20 1.55
CA ASP A 16 -4.88 24.69 2.91
C ASP A 16 -4.88 23.16 2.83
N ALA A 17 -3.78 22.49 3.16
CA ALA A 17 -3.57 21.08 2.81
C ALA A 17 -4.64 20.13 3.42
N GLY A 18 -5.60 19.72 2.58
CA GLY A 18 -6.71 18.84 2.94
C GLY A 18 -6.63 17.49 2.21
N ALA A 19 -7.12 16.45 2.88
CA ALA A 19 -7.02 15.05 2.49
C ALA A 19 -8.40 14.39 2.68
N THR A 20 -9.02 13.85 1.62
CA THR A 20 -10.26 13.06 1.74
C THR A 20 -10.27 11.79 0.89
N ASN A 21 -10.88 10.73 1.41
CA ASN A 21 -11.19 9.48 0.71
C ASN A 21 -12.67 9.39 0.29
N LYS A 22 -13.44 10.46 0.52
CA LYS A 22 -14.86 10.57 0.18
C LYS A 22 -15.17 11.92 -0.48
N PRO A 23 -14.60 12.20 -1.65
CA PRO A 23 -14.74 13.49 -2.31
C PRO A 23 -16.18 13.82 -2.73
N GLN A 24 -17.06 12.82 -2.87
CA GLN A 24 -18.49 13.01 -3.15
C GLN A 24 -19.29 13.62 -1.99
N GLU A 25 -18.76 13.59 -0.76
CA GLU A 25 -19.42 14.19 0.41
C GLU A 25 -19.14 15.71 0.50
N LEU A 26 -18.30 16.25 -0.40
CA LEU A 26 -17.98 17.68 -0.46
C LEU A 26 -19.10 18.46 -1.15
N ASP A 27 -19.58 19.53 -0.51
CA ASP A 27 -20.56 20.43 -1.10
C ASP A 27 -19.91 21.43 -2.09
N ASP A 28 -20.76 22.09 -2.89
CA ASP A 28 -20.33 23.09 -3.87
C ASP A 28 -19.52 24.24 -3.28
N ALA A 29 -19.82 24.64 -2.04
CA ALA A 29 -19.15 25.77 -1.39
C ALA A 29 -17.71 25.41 -1.01
N VAL A 30 -17.49 24.18 -0.53
CA VAL A 30 -16.17 23.61 -0.27
C VAL A 30 -15.45 23.42 -1.60
N LEU A 31 -16.09 22.79 -2.60
CA LEU A 31 -15.48 22.56 -3.92
C LEU A 31 -14.98 23.88 -4.53
N ARG A 32 -15.74 24.98 -4.45
CA ARG A 32 -15.31 26.31 -4.94
C ARG A 32 -14.05 26.84 -4.25
N ARG A 33 -13.81 26.50 -2.99
CA ARG A 33 -12.60 26.89 -2.24
C ARG A 33 -11.40 26.01 -2.60
N LEU A 34 -11.63 24.77 -3.02
CA LEU A 34 -10.59 23.83 -3.44
C LEU A 34 -10.24 24.02 -4.92
N VAL A 35 -9.41 25.03 -5.19
CA VAL A 35 -9.03 25.44 -6.55
C VAL A 35 -8.24 24.36 -7.31
N LYS A 36 -7.44 23.56 -6.59
CA LYS A 36 -6.71 22.41 -7.13
C LYS A 36 -7.14 21.14 -6.41
N ARG A 37 -7.45 20.08 -7.15
CA ARG A 37 -7.82 18.75 -6.64
C ARG A 37 -7.00 17.71 -7.37
N ILE A 38 -6.11 17.02 -6.66
CA ILE A 38 -5.21 16.03 -7.23
C ILE A 38 -5.67 14.67 -6.78
N TYR A 39 -6.04 13.81 -7.73
CA TYR A 39 -6.29 12.40 -7.45
C TYR A 39 -4.97 11.63 -7.35
N VAL A 40 -4.81 10.89 -6.25
CA VAL A 40 -3.70 9.97 -6.05
C VAL A 40 -4.21 8.54 -6.33
N PRO A 41 -3.89 7.95 -7.50
CA PRO A 41 -4.39 6.63 -7.86
C PRO A 41 -3.70 5.51 -7.09
N LEU A 42 -4.30 4.32 -7.14
CA LEU A 42 -3.65 3.09 -6.71
C LEU A 42 -2.32 2.87 -7.46
N PRO A 43 -1.31 2.29 -6.80
CA PRO A 43 -0.02 2.06 -7.42
C PRO A 43 -0.14 1.06 -8.58
N ASN A 44 0.36 1.46 -9.75
CA ASN A 44 0.49 0.56 -10.90
C ASN A 44 1.57 -0.51 -10.67
N LYS A 45 1.70 -1.46 -11.61
CA LYS A 45 2.63 -2.59 -11.53
C LYS A 45 4.07 -2.16 -11.19
N ASP A 46 4.59 -1.13 -11.85
CA ASP A 46 5.97 -0.68 -11.67
C ASP A 46 6.17 0.02 -10.33
N VAL A 47 5.20 0.82 -9.90
CA VAL A 47 5.20 1.45 -8.56
C VAL A 47 5.15 0.38 -7.47
N ARG A 48 4.29 -0.64 -7.59
CA ARG A 48 4.26 -1.77 -6.63
C ARG A 48 5.60 -2.49 -6.57
N ARG A 49 6.23 -2.76 -7.72
CA ARG A 49 7.58 -3.35 -7.78
C ARG A 49 8.60 -2.49 -7.03
N LEU A 50 8.58 -1.17 -7.24
CA LEU A 50 9.48 -0.24 -6.54
C LEU A 50 9.21 -0.23 -5.03
N LEU A 51 7.95 -0.23 -4.61
CA LEU A 51 7.56 -0.28 -3.20
C LEU A 51 8.07 -1.55 -2.53
N PHE A 52 7.87 -2.73 -3.14
CA PHE A 52 8.43 -3.98 -2.63
C PHE A 52 9.95 -3.94 -2.58
N LYS A 53 10.62 -3.52 -3.66
CA LYS A 53 12.09 -3.39 -3.66
C LYS A 53 12.59 -2.47 -2.55
N HIS A 54 11.89 -1.36 -2.29
CA HIS A 54 12.25 -0.41 -1.25
C HIS A 54 12.02 -0.98 0.14
N LYS A 55 10.85 -1.57 0.41
CA LYS A 55 10.48 -2.12 1.71
C LYS A 55 11.31 -3.37 2.08
N LEU A 56 11.71 -4.15 1.10
CA LEU A 56 12.56 -5.33 1.30
C LEU A 56 14.06 -5.02 1.29
N LYS A 57 14.45 -3.78 0.97
CA LYS A 57 15.86 -3.36 0.94
C LYS A 57 16.47 -3.38 2.34
N GLY A 58 17.65 -3.99 2.47
CA GLY A 58 18.48 -3.92 3.68
C GLY A 58 18.07 -4.87 4.81
N GLN A 59 16.96 -5.55 4.67
CA GLN A 59 16.67 -6.73 5.47
C GLN A 59 17.38 -7.94 4.82
N ALA A 60 17.52 -9.08 5.51
CA ALA A 60 18.09 -10.32 4.96
C ALA A 60 17.19 -10.99 3.89
N PHE A 61 16.61 -10.16 3.01
CA PHE A 61 15.52 -10.46 2.12
C PHE A 61 15.97 -10.21 0.70
N SER A 62 16.21 -11.28 -0.03
CA SER A 62 16.20 -11.25 -1.48
C SER A 62 15.24 -12.34 -1.91
N LEU A 63 13.97 -11.97 -2.11
CA LEU A 63 13.08 -12.82 -2.88
C LEU A 63 13.70 -12.98 -4.26
N PRO A 64 13.74 -14.21 -4.82
CA PRO A 64 14.08 -14.42 -6.21
C PRO A 64 13.27 -13.46 -7.10
N SER A 65 13.88 -12.99 -8.19
CA SER A 65 13.22 -12.05 -9.11
C SER A 65 11.87 -12.57 -9.60
N GLY A 66 11.74 -13.89 -9.80
CA GLY A 66 10.48 -14.55 -10.16
C GLY A 66 9.38 -14.40 -9.10
N ASP A 67 9.73 -14.49 -7.82
CA ASP A 67 8.76 -14.38 -6.71
C ASP A 67 8.31 -12.93 -6.52
N LEU A 68 9.22 -11.97 -6.68
CA LEU A 68 8.87 -10.56 -6.67
C LEU A 68 7.85 -10.22 -7.77
N GLU A 69 8.03 -10.73 -8.99
CA GLU A 69 7.07 -10.50 -10.07
C GLU A 69 5.72 -11.17 -9.82
N ARG A 70 5.69 -12.33 -9.14
CA ARG A 70 4.44 -12.97 -8.70
C ARG A 70 3.70 -12.08 -7.70
N LEU A 71 4.38 -11.59 -6.67
CA LEU A 71 3.79 -10.69 -5.68
C LEU A 71 3.23 -9.42 -6.32
N VAL A 72 3.97 -8.81 -7.24
CA VAL A 72 3.53 -7.59 -7.95
C VAL A 72 2.25 -7.82 -8.74
N ARG A 73 2.09 -9.01 -9.35
CA ARG A 73 0.88 -9.39 -10.08
C ARG A 73 -0.30 -9.65 -9.13
N GLU A 74 -0.07 -10.37 -8.04
CA GLU A 74 -1.13 -10.81 -7.11
C GLU A 74 -1.63 -9.70 -6.19
N THR A 75 -0.89 -8.59 -6.09
CA THR A 75 -1.26 -7.41 -5.30
C THR A 75 -1.85 -6.28 -6.14
N GLU A 76 -2.45 -6.61 -7.28
CA GLU A 76 -3.32 -5.66 -7.97
C GLU A 76 -4.47 -5.21 -7.06
N GLY A 77 -4.79 -3.91 -7.07
CA GLY A 77 -5.80 -3.32 -6.19
C GLY A 77 -5.28 -2.92 -4.80
N TYR A 78 -4.06 -3.28 -4.41
CA TYR A 78 -3.49 -2.88 -3.13
C TYR A 78 -3.04 -1.41 -3.16
N SER A 79 -3.38 -0.66 -2.13
CA SER A 79 -2.82 0.67 -1.88
C SER A 79 -1.39 0.61 -1.34
N GLY A 80 -0.69 1.74 -1.28
CA GLY A 80 0.65 1.82 -0.68
C GLY A 80 0.68 1.35 0.78
N SER A 81 -0.35 1.70 1.56
CA SER A 81 -0.51 1.23 2.95
C SER A 81 -0.80 -0.25 3.04
N ASP A 82 -1.61 -0.82 2.13
CA ASP A 82 -1.88 -2.27 2.12
C ASP A 82 -0.59 -3.05 1.82
N LEU A 83 0.22 -2.58 0.87
CA LEU A 83 1.51 -3.22 0.56
C LEU A 83 2.49 -3.13 1.74
N GLN A 84 2.48 -2.02 2.47
CA GLN A 84 3.29 -1.90 3.68
C GLN A 84 2.83 -2.89 4.76
N ALA A 85 1.54 -2.92 5.07
CA ALA A 85 0.98 -3.85 6.04
C ALA A 85 1.23 -5.31 5.62
N LEU A 86 1.14 -5.62 4.33
CA LEU A 86 1.46 -6.93 3.79
C LEU A 86 2.92 -7.32 4.05
N CYS A 87 3.87 -6.41 3.82
CA CYS A 87 5.29 -6.66 4.10
C CYS A 87 5.54 -6.87 5.60
N GLU A 88 4.90 -6.08 6.45
CA GLU A 88 5.00 -6.19 7.92
C GLU A 88 4.42 -7.52 8.42
N GLU A 89 3.23 -7.91 7.94
CA GLU A 89 2.61 -9.18 8.32
C GLU A 89 3.43 -10.37 7.82
N ALA A 90 3.98 -10.32 6.60
CA ALA A 90 4.87 -11.36 6.08
C ALA A 90 6.14 -11.45 6.94
N ALA A 91 6.76 -10.32 7.31
CA ALA A 91 7.94 -10.25 8.17
C ALA A 91 7.75 -10.89 9.56
N MET A 92 6.51 -10.92 10.05
CA MET A 92 6.17 -11.57 11.32
C MET A 92 6.10 -13.10 11.23
N MET A 93 5.94 -13.69 10.05
CA MET A 93 5.80 -15.15 9.91
C MET A 93 7.02 -15.93 10.43
N PRO A 94 8.27 -15.62 10.02
CA PRO A 94 9.47 -16.25 10.59
C PRO A 94 9.57 -16.08 12.10
N ILE A 95 9.13 -14.93 12.63
CA ILE A 95 9.20 -14.60 14.06
C ILE A 95 8.20 -15.46 14.84
N ARG A 96 6.97 -15.60 14.34
CA ARG A 96 5.92 -16.44 14.95
C ARG A 96 6.33 -17.91 15.04
N GLU A 97 7.10 -18.41 14.06
CA GLU A 97 7.60 -19.79 14.04
C GLU A 97 8.64 -20.10 15.13
N LEU A 98 9.29 -19.08 15.70
CA LEU A 98 10.26 -19.28 16.79
C LEU A 98 9.59 -19.68 18.11
N GLY A 99 8.32 -19.32 18.30
CA GLY A 99 7.58 -19.58 19.53
C GLY A 99 8.32 -19.08 20.78
N ALA A 100 8.51 -19.96 21.77
CA ALA A 100 9.22 -19.64 23.01
C ALA A 100 10.71 -19.27 22.82
N ASN A 101 11.31 -19.68 21.70
CA ASN A 101 12.71 -19.40 21.40
C ASN A 101 12.97 -17.94 20.97
N ILE A 102 11.92 -17.13 20.77
CA ILE A 102 12.06 -15.72 20.39
C ILE A 102 12.94 -14.91 21.35
N LEU A 103 12.98 -15.29 22.63
CA LEU A 103 13.78 -14.60 23.66
C LEU A 103 15.27 -14.95 23.61
N THR A 104 15.64 -16.05 22.93
CA THR A 104 17.01 -16.59 22.94
C THR A 104 17.66 -16.55 21.55
N VAL A 105 16.86 -16.51 20.49
CA VAL A 105 17.30 -16.47 19.09
C VAL A 105 17.84 -15.09 18.74
N ARG A 106 19.04 -15.05 18.15
CA ARG A 106 19.61 -13.81 17.61
C ARG A 106 18.95 -13.46 16.27
N ALA A 107 18.90 -12.18 15.92
CA ALA A 107 18.27 -11.72 14.68
C ALA A 107 18.83 -12.40 13.41
N ASN A 108 20.11 -12.76 13.39
CA ASN A 108 20.75 -13.45 12.26
C ASN A 108 20.40 -14.95 12.14
N GLN A 109 19.72 -15.52 13.13
CA GLN A 109 19.26 -16.91 13.13
C GLN A 109 17.80 -17.03 12.69
N VAL A 110 17.09 -15.91 12.51
CA VAL A 110 15.75 -15.90 11.94
C VAL A 110 15.85 -16.26 10.46
N ARG A 111 15.04 -17.22 10.00
CA ARG A 111 15.03 -17.62 8.59
C ARG A 111 14.67 -16.43 7.69
N PRO A 112 15.19 -16.36 6.45
CA PRO A 112 14.78 -15.34 5.50
C PRO A 112 13.30 -15.49 5.14
N LEU A 113 12.70 -14.39 4.67
CA LEU A 113 11.35 -14.39 4.13
C LEU A 113 11.28 -15.20 2.84
N LYS A 114 10.18 -15.93 2.71
CA LYS A 114 9.85 -16.70 1.51
C LYS A 114 8.54 -16.22 0.92
N TYR A 115 8.29 -16.57 -0.33
CA TYR A 115 7.05 -16.23 -1.02
C TYR A 115 5.81 -16.76 -0.26
N GLU A 116 5.91 -17.93 0.39
CA GLU A 116 4.80 -18.51 1.17
C GLU A 116 4.40 -17.65 2.38
N ASP A 117 5.32 -16.86 2.94
CA ASP A 117 5.01 -15.93 4.03
C ASP A 117 4.07 -14.83 3.54
N PHE A 118 4.30 -14.34 2.32
CA PHE A 118 3.42 -13.37 1.68
C PHE A 118 2.08 -13.99 1.30
N GLN A 119 2.05 -15.23 0.83
CA GLN A 119 0.78 -15.92 0.56
C GLN A 119 -0.08 -16.03 1.82
N LYS A 120 0.53 -16.39 2.95
CA LYS A 120 -0.16 -16.39 4.26
C LYS A 120 -0.59 -14.97 4.65
N ALA A 121 0.29 -13.98 4.51
CA ALA A 121 -0.02 -12.61 4.86
C ALA A 121 -1.19 -12.04 4.01
N MET A 122 -1.29 -12.38 2.73
CA MET A 122 -2.41 -12.00 1.86
C MET A 122 -3.76 -12.61 2.28
N THR A 123 -3.77 -13.65 3.13
CA THR A 123 -5.03 -14.15 3.70
C THR A 123 -5.60 -13.21 4.76
N VAL A 124 -4.71 -12.47 5.44
CA VAL A 124 -5.02 -11.53 6.52
C VAL A 124 -5.16 -10.10 5.98
N ILE A 125 -4.19 -9.67 5.18
CA ILE A 125 -4.15 -8.34 4.56
C ILE A 125 -4.84 -8.42 3.20
N ARG A 126 -5.98 -7.73 3.09
CA ARG A 126 -6.76 -7.61 1.85
C ARG A 126 -6.68 -6.17 1.33
N PRO A 127 -6.93 -5.94 0.03
CA PRO A 127 -7.07 -4.58 -0.49
C PRO A 127 -8.07 -3.78 0.34
N SER A 128 -7.68 -2.58 0.79
CA SER A 128 -8.56 -1.73 1.57
C SER A 128 -9.59 -1.00 0.71
N LEU A 129 -9.36 -0.92 -0.61
CA LEU A 129 -10.26 -0.29 -1.57
C LEU A 129 -10.94 -1.35 -2.45
N SER A 130 -12.28 -1.35 -2.43
CA SER A 130 -13.06 -2.18 -3.35
C SER A 130 -13.00 -1.62 -4.78
N ARG A 131 -13.22 -2.49 -5.77
CA ARG A 131 -13.23 -2.09 -7.18
C ARG A 131 -14.27 -1.01 -7.48
N SER A 132 -15.49 -1.17 -6.98
CA SER A 132 -16.55 -0.17 -7.16
C SER A 132 -16.17 1.19 -6.56
N LYS A 133 -15.54 1.20 -5.37
CA LYS A 133 -15.09 2.45 -4.75
C LYS A 133 -13.95 3.11 -5.52
N TRP A 134 -13.07 2.32 -6.13
CA TRP A 134 -12.02 2.81 -7.01
C TRP A 134 -12.61 3.47 -8.26
N GLU A 135 -13.55 2.80 -8.93
CA GLU A 135 -14.25 3.35 -10.11
C GLU A 135 -14.99 4.65 -9.77
N GLU A 136 -15.62 4.75 -8.59
CA GLU A 136 -16.23 6.02 -8.11
C GLU A 136 -15.22 7.17 -8.01
N LEU A 137 -14.01 6.91 -7.49
CA LEU A 137 -12.98 7.94 -7.34
C LEU A 137 -12.41 8.38 -8.69
N GLU A 138 -12.28 7.47 -9.63
CA GLU A 138 -11.83 7.78 -11.00
C GLU A 138 -12.84 8.66 -11.73
N LEU A 139 -14.13 8.30 -11.68
CA LEU A 139 -15.21 9.10 -12.27
C LEU A 139 -15.27 10.50 -11.64
N TRP A 140 -15.15 10.60 -10.32
CA TRP A 140 -15.12 11.90 -9.66
C TRP A 140 -13.91 12.74 -10.12
N ASN A 141 -12.76 12.11 -10.32
CA ASN A 141 -11.56 12.81 -10.80
C ASN A 141 -11.71 13.29 -12.25
N GLU A 142 -12.39 12.54 -13.12
CA GLU A 142 -12.68 13.00 -14.49
C GLU A 142 -13.55 14.26 -14.49
N GLU A 143 -14.49 14.38 -13.54
CA GLU A 143 -15.40 15.52 -13.46
C GLU A 143 -14.79 16.74 -12.76
N PHE A 144 -14.09 16.52 -11.63
CA PHE A 144 -13.67 17.60 -10.73
C PHE A 144 -12.15 17.74 -10.58
N GLY A 145 -11.37 16.80 -11.10
CA GLY A 145 -9.92 16.75 -10.96
C GLY A 145 -9.20 17.90 -11.67
N SER A 146 -8.02 18.23 -11.18
CA SER A 146 -7.10 19.16 -11.82
C SER A 146 -6.10 18.38 -12.68
N ASN A 147 -6.04 18.71 -13.97
CA ASN A 147 -5.02 18.20 -14.91
C ASN A 147 -3.62 18.75 -14.60
#